data_AF-A0A1W6MVT0-F1
#
_entry.id   AF-A0A1W6MVT0-F1
#
_cell.length_a   1.000
_cell.length_b   1.000
_cell.length_c   1.000
_cell.angle_alpha   90.00
_cell.angle_beta   90.00
_cell.angle_gamma   90.00
#
_symmetry.space_group_name_H-M   'P 1'
#
loop_
_entity.id
_entity.type
_entity.pdbx_description
1 polymer ?
#
loop_
_entity_poly.entity_id
_entity_poly.type
_entity_poly.pdbx_seq_one_letter_code
_entity_poly.pdbx_strand_id
1 'polypeptide(L)' 'MPWLPQDAPRHTHKADTPHLCRLWSEVANEVLGETGDEGRAVRAANAVVARERRRSEKDFHGKSEGGLDRES' A
#
# COMPACT_ATOMS: atom_id res chain seq x y z
N MET A 1 -11.39 -18.06 -2.31
CA MET A 1 -10.51 -18.08 -3.51
C MET A 1 -9.33 -17.16 -3.26
N PRO A 2 -8.13 -17.42 -3.81
CA PRO A 2 -7.04 -16.45 -3.74
C PRO A 2 -7.38 -15.23 -4.62
N TRP A 3 -7.25 -14.03 -4.07
CA TRP A 3 -7.42 -12.78 -4.80
C TRP A 3 -6.26 -12.51 -5.76
N LEU A 4 -6.58 -11.89 -6.89
CA LEU A 4 -5.62 -11.48 -7.89
C LEU A 4 -5.25 -9.99 -7.72
N PRO A 5 -4.09 -9.54 -8.22
CA PRO A 5 -3.71 -8.12 -8.19
C PRO A 5 -4.77 -7.21 -8.83
N GLN A 6 -5.44 -7.69 -9.88
CA GLN A 6 -6.51 -6.97 -10.58
C GLN A 6 -7.79 -6.77 -9.75
N ASP A 7 -7.94 -7.47 -8.63
CA ASP A 7 -9.07 -7.29 -7.71
C ASP A 7 -8.84 -6.12 -6.77
N ALA A 8 -7.58 -5.76 -6.49
CA ALA A 8 -7.22 -4.70 -5.55
C ALA A 8 -7.91 -3.34 -5.84
N PRO A 9 -7.97 -2.85 -7.10
CA PRO A 9 -8.62 -1.57 -7.40
C PRO A 9 -10.13 -1.56 -7.10
N ARG A 10 -10.78 -2.74 -7.03
CA ARG A 10 -12.21 -2.87 -6.68
C ARG A 10 -12.43 -2.74 -5.17
N HIS A 11 -11.40 -2.97 -4.37
CA HIS A 11 -11.44 -2.92 -2.91
C HIS A 11 -10.80 -1.66 -2.33
N THR A 12 -9.88 -1.02 -3.06
CA THR A 12 -9.23 0.22 -2.65
C THR A 12 -8.78 1.05 -3.85
N HIS A 13 -9.16 2.33 -3.86
CA HIS A 13 -8.68 3.30 -4.84
C HIS A 13 -7.19 3.64 -4.68
N LYS A 14 -6.55 3.20 -3.59
CA LYS A 14 -5.13 3.45 -3.33
C LYS A 14 -4.20 2.45 -4.02
N ALA A 15 -4.74 1.33 -4.51
CA ALA A 15 -4.01 0.40 -5.36
C ALA A 15 -4.09 0.89 -6.82
N ASP A 16 -3.49 2.05 -7.09
CA ASP A 16 -3.50 2.73 -8.37
C ASP A 16 -2.32 2.36 -9.28
N THR A 17 -1.33 1.63 -8.74
CA THR A 17 -0.16 1.17 -9.49
C THR A 17 -0.05 -0.36 -9.48
N PRO A 18 0.55 -0.98 -10.53
CA PRO A 18 0.74 -2.42 -10.58
C PRO A 18 1.48 -3.00 -9.36
N HIS A 19 2.44 -2.23 -8.82
CA HIS A 19 3.17 -2.60 -7.62
C HIS A 19 2.26 -2.70 -6.39
N LEU A 20 1.40 -1.69 -6.16
CA LEU A 20 0.47 -1.68 -5.03
C LEU A 20 -0.63 -2.73 -5.18
N CYS A 21 -1.10 -2.98 -6.41
CA CYS A 21 -2.04 -4.07 -6.70
C CYS A 21 -1.48 -5.44 -6.30
N ARG A 22 -0.22 -5.70 -6.67
CA ARG A 22 0.47 -6.94 -6.31
C ARG A 22 0.62 -7.07 -4.79
N LEU A 23 1.14 -6.03 -4.14
CA LEU A 23 1.31 -5.99 -2.69
C LEU A 23 -0.01 -6.24 -1.96
N TRP A 24 -1.11 -5.66 -2.44
CA TRP A 24 -2.44 -5.89 -1.89
C TRP A 24 -2.81 -7.37 -1.93
N SER A 25 -2.69 -8.01 -3.09
CA SER A 25 -3.08 -9.42 -3.27
C SER A 25 -2.22 -10.38 -2.45
N GLU A 26 -0.93 -10.11 -2.31
CA GLU A 26 0.00 -10.91 -1.50
C GLU A 26 -0.44 -10.91 -0.03
N VAL A 27 -0.63 -9.71 0.55
CA VAL A 27 -1.06 -9.56 1.95
C VAL A 27 -2.47 -10.11 2.17
N ALA A 28 -3.39 -9.87 1.23
CA ALA A 28 -4.75 -10.35 1.37
C ALA A 28 -4.80 -11.88 1.38
N ASN A 29 -4.07 -12.54 0.47
CA ASN A 29 -4.01 -14.00 0.41
C ASN A 29 -3.29 -14.61 1.61
N GLU A 30 -2.23 -13.97 2.12
CA GLU A 30 -1.53 -14.39 3.33
C GLU A 30 -2.47 -14.37 4.54
N VAL A 31 -3.12 -13.24 4.82
CA VAL A 31 -4.03 -13.10 5.97
C VAL A 31 -5.25 -14.03 5.84
N LEU A 32 -5.75 -14.22 4.63
CA LEU A 32 -6.85 -15.17 4.38
C LEU A 32 -6.40 -16.61 4.64
N GLY A 33 -5.20 -16.99 4.23
CA GLY A 33 -4.63 -18.31 4.48
C GLY A 33 -4.38 -18.58 5.96
N GLU A 34 -3.95 -17.57 6.72
CA GLU A 34 -3.67 -17.70 8.16
C GLU A 34 -4.93 -17.70 9.02
N THR A 35 -5.89 -16.82 8.70
CA THR A 35 -7.02 -16.53 9.59
C THR A 35 -8.35 -17.09 9.10
N GLY A 36 -8.49 -17.32 7.79
CA GLY A 36 -9.77 -17.64 7.15
C GLY A 36 -10.78 -16.49 7.15
N ASP A 37 -10.43 -15.29 7.62
CA ASP A 37 -11.33 -14.13 7.72
C ASP A 37 -11.11 -13.17 6.54
N GLU A 38 -12.03 -13.21 5.59
CA GLU A 38 -12.01 -12.35 4.40
C GLU A 38 -12.04 -10.86 4.75
N GLY A 39 -12.86 -10.48 5.73
CA GLY A 39 -13.01 -9.08 6.15
C GLY A 39 -11.76 -8.55 6.84
N ARG A 40 -11.02 -9.41 7.55
CA ARG A 40 -9.72 -9.07 8.12
C ARG A 40 -8.64 -8.94 7.04
N ALA A 41 -8.63 -9.85 6.07
CA ALA A 41 -7.65 -9.82 4.99
C ALA A 41 -7.75 -8.56 4.12
N VAL A 42 -8.97 -8.16 3.72
CA VAL A 42 -9.18 -6.92 2.97
C VAL A 42 -8.74 -5.68 3.77
N ARG A 43 -9.06 -5.63 5.08
CA ARG A 43 -8.65 -4.52 5.95
C ARG A 43 -7.12 -4.43 6.09
N ALA A 44 -6.46 -5.57 6.28
CA ALA A 44 -5.00 -5.63 6.38
C ALA A 44 -4.32 -5.17 5.09
N ALA A 45 -4.75 -5.71 3.94
CA ALA A 45 -4.20 -5.36 2.63
C ALA A 45 -4.41 -3.86 2.31
N ASN A 46 -5.61 -3.32 2.59
CA ASN A 46 -5.88 -1.89 2.41
C ASN A 46 -4.99 -1.00 3.29
N ALA A 47 -4.72 -1.41 4.53
CA ALA A 47 -3.84 -0.67 5.43
C ALA A 47 -2.38 -0.66 4.95
N VAL A 48 -1.89 -1.79 4.44
CA VAL A 48 -0.52 -1.91 3.89
C VAL A 48 -0.37 -1.05 2.64
N VAL A 49 -1.27 -1.16 1.66
CA VAL A 49 -1.24 -0.33 0.45
C VAL A 49 -1.32 1.16 0.79
N ALA A 50 -2.17 1.56 1.73
CA ALA A 50 -2.27 2.96 2.15
C ALA A 50 -1.00 3.48 2.83
N ARG A 51 -0.23 2.61 3.49
CA ARG A 51 1.08 2.96 4.07
C ARG A 51 2.13 3.08 2.98
N GLU A 52 2.17 2.12 2.06
CA GLU A 52 3.14 2.10 0.98
C GLU A 52 2.95 3.28 0.03
N ARG A 53 1.71 3.59 -0.37
CA ARG A 53 1.41 4.77 -1.18
C ARG A 53 1.95 6.05 -0.53
N ARG A 54 1.71 6.23 0.77
CA ARG A 54 2.21 7.40 1.53
C ARG A 54 3.73 7.43 1.65
N ARG A 55 4.38 6.27 1.76
CA ARG A 55 5.85 6.16 1.76
C ARG A 55 6.38 6.64 0.41
N SER A 56 5.85 6.10 -0.70
CA SER A 56 6.25 6.52 -2.04
C SER A 56 6.00 8.01 -2.28
N GLU A 57 4.91 8.61 -1.76
CA GLU A 57 4.67 10.06 -1.86
C GLU A 57 5.71 10.89 -1.11
N LYS A 58 6.11 10.45 0.08
CA LYS A 58 7.15 11.12 0.87
C LYS A 58 8.52 11.07 0.20
N ASP A 59 8.85 9.95 -0.45
CA ASP A 59 10.11 9.81 -1.18
C ASP A 59 10.20 10.81 -2.36
N PHE A 60 9.05 11.18 -2.95
CA PHE A 60 8.99 12.23 -3.96
C PHE A 60 9.03 13.64 -3.37
N HIS A 61 8.43 13.88 -2.20
CA HIS A 61 8.34 15.20 -1.57
C HIS A 61 9.59 15.58 -0.75
N GLY A 62 10.39 14.61 -0.30
CA GLY A 62 11.60 14.81 0.52
C GLY A 62 12.83 15.27 -0.24
N LYS A 63 12.76 15.50 -1.56
CA LYS A 63 13.89 15.97 -2.38
C LYS A 63 14.01 17.51 -2.47
N SER A 64 13.21 18.25 -1.70
CA SER A 64 13.17 19.72 -1.73
C SER A 64 13.37 20.41 -0.38
N GLU A 65 14.13 19.81 0.55
CA GLU A 65 14.60 20.49 1.76
C GLU A 65 16.11 20.31 1.92
N GLY A 66 16.86 21.06 1.12
CA GLY A 66 18.30 21.26 1.24
C GLY A 66 18.60 22.71 0.86
N GLY A 67 18.28 23.64 1.76
CA GLY A 67 18.41 25.07 1.50
C GLY A 67 18.47 25.90 2.76
N LEU A 68 19.70 26.36 3.06
CA LEU A 68 20.06 27.55 3.82
C LEU A 68 20.02 27.44 5.36
N ASP A 69 20.99 26.70 5.89
CA ASP A 69 21.57 27.01 7.20
C ASP A 69 22.27 28.38 7.08
N ARG A 70 21.55 29.39 7.55
CA ARG A 70 21.99 30.76 7.74
C ARG A 70 22.77 30.81 9.05
N GLU A 71 24.09 30.95 8.99
CA GLU A 71 24.91 31.36 10.14
C GLU A 71 25.54 32.73 9.86
N SER A 72 25.57 33.53 10.93
CA SER A 72 25.63 35.00 10.95
C SER A 72 27.03 35.56 11.01
#